data_AF-A0A969B748-F1
#
_entry.id   AF-A0A969B748-F1
#
_cell.length_a   1.000
_cell.length_b   1.000
_cell.length_c   1.000
_cell.angle_alpha   90.00
_cell.angle_beta   90.00
_cell.angle_gamma   90.00
#
_symmetry.space_group_name_H-M   'P 1'
#
loop_
_entity.id
_entity.type
_entity.pdbx_description
1 polymer ?
#
loop_
_entity_poly.entity_id
_entity_poly.type
_entity_poly.pdbx_seq_one_letter_code
_entity_poly.pdbx_strand_id
1 'polypeptide(L)'
;MKRRIFIYFFSGLLLALLSFAGFEKSLAQQAATFQHYTDAAGFQAIQKDQLILADSKGRVFLTPNEYSQAEAFNALFIGNPAYKGKGSHVFKLKMKPGIQVKPGTQPNEVIFEGTLRFGKHADVVYADPNPKK
;
A
#
# COMPACT_ATOMS: atom_id res chain seq x y z
N MET A 1 -16.65 8.06 -73.06
CA MET A 1 -15.84 7.26 -72.10
C MET A 1 -15.81 7.98 -70.75
N LYS A 2 -16.06 7.24 -69.66
CA LYS A 2 -15.80 7.50 -68.20
C LYS A 2 -16.45 8.76 -67.59
N ARG A 3 -17.69 8.68 -67.09
CA ARG A 3 -18.17 8.26 -65.74
C ARG A 3 -17.90 9.28 -64.61
N ARG A 4 -19.00 9.95 -64.22
CA ARG A 4 -19.27 10.61 -62.92
C ARG A 4 -19.20 9.60 -61.77
N ILE A 5 -19.00 10.06 -60.53
CA ILE A 5 -19.94 9.95 -59.39
C ILE A 5 -19.23 10.42 -58.10
N PHE A 6 -19.85 11.39 -57.44
CA PHE A 6 -19.66 11.77 -56.04
C PHE A 6 -20.65 10.94 -55.21
N ILE A 7 -20.28 10.44 -54.01
CA ILE A 7 -21.10 10.20 -52.79
C ILE A 7 -20.44 9.17 -51.82
N TYR A 8 -20.05 9.70 -50.65
CA TYR A 8 -20.09 9.27 -49.23
C TYR A 8 -19.78 7.85 -48.66
N PHE A 9 -19.00 7.89 -47.55
CA PHE A 9 -19.17 7.26 -46.21
C PHE A 9 -18.41 5.97 -45.76
N PHE A 10 -17.83 6.11 -44.53
CA PHE A 10 -17.49 5.17 -43.45
C PHE A 10 -16.18 4.34 -43.40
N SER A 11 -15.78 4.12 -42.12
CA SER A 11 -14.77 3.21 -41.57
C SER A 11 -13.36 3.78 -41.54
N GLY A 12 -12.69 3.99 -40.41
CA GLY A 12 -12.86 3.42 -39.09
C GLY A 12 -11.48 3.42 -38.45
N LEU A 13 -11.19 4.40 -37.60
CA LEU A 13 -10.13 4.26 -36.62
C LEU A 13 -10.60 4.93 -35.35
N LEU A 14 -11.42 4.17 -34.62
CA LEU A 14 -11.74 4.44 -33.24
C LEU A 14 -10.41 4.38 -32.48
N LEU A 15 -9.82 5.55 -32.25
CA LEU A 15 -8.74 5.72 -31.29
C LEU A 15 -9.33 5.28 -29.94
N ALA A 16 -9.05 4.05 -29.53
CA ALA A 16 -9.39 3.58 -28.20
C ALA A 16 -8.61 4.46 -27.23
N LEU A 17 -9.28 5.49 -26.71
CA LEU A 17 -8.92 6.17 -25.46
C LEU A 17 -9.02 5.13 -24.35
N LEU A 18 -8.03 4.22 -24.31
CA LEU A 18 -7.70 3.48 -23.12
C LEU A 18 -7.40 4.55 -22.06
N SER A 19 -8.31 4.65 -21.09
CA SER A 19 -8.17 5.46 -19.90
C SER A 19 -6.77 5.27 -19.31
N PHE A 20 -5.87 6.22 -19.56
CA PHE A 20 -4.53 6.28 -18.99
C PHE A 20 -4.57 6.32 -17.45
N ALA A 21 -5.68 6.80 -16.87
CA ALA A 21 -5.86 6.94 -15.43
C ALA A 21 -5.86 5.59 -14.67
N GLY A 22 -6.31 4.51 -15.31
CA GLY A 22 -6.32 3.17 -14.68
C GLY A 22 -4.93 2.52 -14.64
N PHE A 23 -4.12 2.74 -15.69
CA PHE A 23 -2.78 2.16 -15.79
C PHE A 23 -1.79 2.87 -14.88
N GLU A 24 -1.84 4.20 -14.78
CA GLU A 24 -0.98 4.97 -13.87
C GLU A 24 -1.26 4.66 -12.38
N LYS A 25 -2.53 4.47 -12.00
CA LYS A 25 -2.87 4.00 -10.65
C LYS A 25 -2.24 2.64 -10.34
N SER A 26 -2.20 1.73 -11.31
CA SER A 26 -1.61 0.40 -11.11
C SER A 26 -0.08 0.47 -10.94
N LEU A 27 0.59 1.37 -11.66
CA LEU A 27 2.04 1.57 -11.58
C LEU A 27 2.45 2.29 -10.28
N ALA A 28 1.69 3.32 -9.88
CA ALA A 28 1.92 4.03 -8.61
C ALA A 28 1.71 3.10 -7.40
N GLN A 29 0.70 2.21 -7.47
CA GLN A 29 0.50 1.17 -6.46
C GLN A 29 1.62 0.12 -6.47
N GLN A 30 2.19 -0.19 -7.64
CA GLN A 30 3.29 -1.15 -7.81
C GLN A 30 4.66 -0.70 -7.25
N ALA A 31 4.82 0.58 -6.92
CA ALA A 31 6.01 1.12 -6.24
C ALA A 31 5.70 1.76 -4.88
N ALA A 32 4.47 1.59 -4.37
CA ALA A 32 4.04 2.24 -3.15
C ALA A 32 4.83 1.71 -1.94
N THR A 33 5.39 2.65 -1.19
CA THR A 33 5.99 2.39 0.11
C THR A 33 4.95 2.64 1.19
N PHE A 34 4.76 1.65 2.06
CA PHE A 34 3.87 1.76 3.20
C PHE A 34 4.66 1.56 4.49
N GLN A 35 4.02 1.94 5.59
CA GLN A 35 4.59 1.87 6.92
C GLN A 35 3.79 0.90 7.77
N HIS A 36 4.50 0.11 8.57
CA HIS A 36 3.92 -0.69 9.63
C HIS A 36 4.53 -0.26 10.97
N TYR A 37 3.69 0.34 11.80
CA TYR A 37 4.09 0.81 13.13
C TYR A 37 3.91 -0.28 14.17
N THR A 38 4.90 -0.39 15.06
CA THR A 38 4.90 -1.37 16.14
C THR A 38 5.63 -0.84 17.38
N ASP A 39 5.76 -1.69 18.39
CA ASP A 39 6.57 -1.47 19.58
C ASP A 39 7.89 -2.27 19.48
N ALA A 40 8.77 -2.13 20.48
CA ALA A 40 10.07 -2.81 20.48
C ALA A 40 9.95 -4.35 20.45
N ALA A 41 8.97 -4.93 21.16
CA ALA A 41 8.78 -6.37 21.20
C ALA A 41 8.27 -6.91 19.85
N GLY A 42 7.30 -6.22 19.25
CA GLY A 42 6.80 -6.52 17.92
C GLY A 42 7.88 -6.36 16.86
N PHE A 43 8.73 -5.33 16.97
CA PHE A 43 9.88 -5.13 16.08
C PHE A 43 10.83 -6.33 16.12
N GLN A 44 11.23 -6.77 17.31
CA GLN A 44 12.12 -7.94 17.48
C GLN A 44 11.49 -9.22 16.91
N ALA A 45 10.19 -9.44 17.14
CA ALA A 45 9.48 -10.59 16.59
C ALA A 45 9.45 -10.57 15.06
N ILE A 46 9.10 -9.43 14.45
CA ILE A 46 9.06 -9.26 13.00
C ILE A 46 10.45 -9.42 12.39
N GLN A 47 11.50 -8.87 13.01
CA GLN A 47 12.87 -9.05 12.55
C GLN A 47 13.32 -10.52 12.63
N LYS A 48 12.96 -11.24 13.70
CA LYS A 48 13.27 -12.67 13.83
C LYS A 48 12.60 -13.50 12.76
N ASP A 49 11.31 -13.28 12.52
CA ASP A 49 10.49 -14.14 11.66
C ASP A 49 10.42 -13.68 10.20
N GLN A 50 10.93 -12.48 9.90
CA GLN A 50 10.90 -11.84 8.58
C GLN A 50 9.48 -11.78 7.97
N LEU A 51 8.49 -11.58 8.84
CA LEU A 51 7.09 -11.49 8.48
C LEU A 51 6.31 -10.65 9.49
N ILE A 52 5.19 -10.10 9.03
CA ILE A 52 4.19 -9.43 9.85
C ILE A 52 2.96 -10.34 9.89
N LEU A 53 2.65 -10.83 11.08
CA LEU A 53 1.48 -11.68 11.31
C LEU A 53 0.19 -10.89 11.11
N ALA A 54 -0.79 -11.56 10.53
CA ALA A 54 -2.13 -11.04 10.41
C ALA A 54 -2.83 -10.98 11.78
N ASP A 55 -3.78 -10.06 11.91
CA ASP A 55 -4.73 -10.06 13.02
C ASP A 55 -5.65 -11.29 12.98
N SER A 56 -6.53 -11.42 13.97
CA SER A 56 -7.50 -12.52 14.04
C SER A 56 -8.50 -12.57 12.88
N LYS A 57 -8.59 -11.51 12.07
CA LYS A 57 -9.42 -11.43 10.86
C LYS A 57 -8.60 -11.65 9.59
N GLY A 58 -7.33 -12.04 9.70
CA GLY A 58 -6.47 -12.30 8.57
C GLY A 58 -5.93 -11.04 7.89
N ARG A 59 -5.77 -9.92 8.60
CA ARG A 59 -5.36 -8.63 8.02
C ARG A 59 -4.04 -8.12 8.60
N VAL A 60 -3.22 -7.51 7.75
CA VAL A 60 -2.08 -6.68 8.16
C VAL A 60 -2.40 -5.23 7.83
N PHE A 61 -2.28 -4.37 8.84
CA PHE A 61 -2.51 -2.93 8.70
C PHE A 61 -1.21 -2.22 8.35
N LEU A 62 -1.30 -1.37 7.34
CA LEU A 62 -0.26 -0.53 6.79
C LEU A 62 -0.80 0.90 6.67
N THR A 63 0.09 1.87 6.53
CA THR A 63 -0.28 3.26 6.23
C THR A 63 0.65 3.88 5.20
N PRO A 64 0.17 4.72 4.26
CA PRO A 64 1.05 5.48 3.38
C PRO A 64 1.68 6.70 4.07
N ASN A 65 1.20 7.09 5.25
CA ASN A 65 1.55 8.34 5.91
C ASN A 65 2.65 8.15 6.96
N GLU A 66 3.58 9.09 7.06
CA GLU A 66 4.58 9.13 8.12
C GLU A 66 4.08 9.86 9.36
N TYR A 67 4.14 9.18 10.51
CA TYR A 67 3.71 9.65 11.81
C TYR A 67 4.84 9.63 12.85
N SER A 68 4.85 10.62 13.76
CA SER A 68 5.57 10.48 15.02
C SER A 68 4.91 9.40 15.87
N GLN A 69 5.57 8.97 16.95
CA GLN A 69 4.98 7.97 17.84
C GLN A 69 3.63 8.43 18.41
N ALA A 70 3.51 9.70 18.82
CA ALA A 70 2.28 10.24 19.38
C ALA A 70 1.17 10.32 18.31
N GLU A 71 1.51 10.75 17.09
CA GLU A 71 0.58 10.77 15.96
C GLU A 71 0.11 9.36 15.62
N ALA A 72 1.01 8.38 15.54
CA ALA A 72 0.68 6.99 15.23
C ALA A 72 -0.23 6.38 16.30
N PHE A 73 0.08 6.63 17.59
CA PHE A 73 -0.74 6.19 18.71
C PHE A 73 -2.18 6.68 18.62
N ASN A 74 -2.37 7.95 18.27
CA ASN A 74 -3.70 8.53 18.15
C ASN A 74 -4.40 8.11 16.85
N ALA A 75 -3.71 8.19 15.72
CA ALA A 75 -4.31 8.02 14.39
C ALA A 75 -4.52 6.55 14.01
N LEU A 76 -3.62 5.64 14.41
CA LEU A 76 -3.66 4.23 14.03
C LEU A 76 -4.14 3.33 15.17
N PHE A 77 -3.81 3.69 16.40
CA PHE A 77 -4.15 2.90 17.60
C PHE A 77 -5.32 3.49 18.40
N ILE A 78 -5.95 4.55 17.88
CA ILE A 78 -7.16 5.20 18.43
C ILE A 78 -6.96 5.63 19.89
N GLY A 79 -5.72 5.94 20.28
CA GLY A 79 -5.37 6.29 21.66
C GLY A 79 -5.65 5.19 22.68
N ASN A 80 -5.86 3.94 22.26
CA ASN A 80 -6.22 2.86 23.15
C ASN A 80 -5.03 2.51 24.07
N PRO A 81 -5.18 2.62 25.41
CA PRO A 81 -4.10 2.36 26.36
C PRO A 81 -3.46 0.98 26.24
N ALA A 82 -4.19 -0.03 25.75
CA ALA A 82 -3.65 -1.38 25.50
C ALA A 82 -2.53 -1.39 24.45
N TYR A 83 -2.43 -0.36 23.62
CA TYR A 83 -1.40 -0.20 22.58
C TYR A 83 -0.32 0.81 22.97
N LYS A 84 -0.23 1.19 24.25
CA LYS A 84 0.77 2.13 24.74
C LYS A 84 2.17 1.67 24.33
N GLY A 85 2.95 2.58 23.75
CA GLY A 85 4.30 2.29 23.26
C GLY A 85 4.38 1.84 21.79
N LYS A 86 3.25 1.48 21.15
CA LYS A 86 3.20 1.30 19.70
C LYS A 86 3.45 2.63 18.98
N GLY A 87 4.04 2.55 17.80
CA GLY A 87 4.54 3.71 17.06
C GLY A 87 5.99 4.09 17.40
N SER A 88 6.62 3.41 18.36
CA SER A 88 8.03 3.62 18.71
C SER A 88 9.00 3.01 17.69
N HIS A 89 8.56 2.03 16.91
CA HIS A 89 9.34 1.39 15.85
C HIS A 89 8.51 1.32 14.57
N VAL A 90 9.20 1.33 13.42
CA VAL A 90 8.53 1.32 12.11
C VAL A 90 9.29 0.47 11.10
N PHE A 91 8.53 -0.29 10.33
CA PHE A 91 9.00 -0.88 9.07
C PHE A 91 8.46 -0.04 7.92
N LYS A 92 9.35 0.46 7.05
CA LYS A 92 8.95 1.00 5.74
C LYS A 92 9.11 -0.13 4.72
N LEU A 93 8.05 -0.43 4.01
CA LEU A 93 7.89 -1.60 3.15
C LEU A 93 7.57 -1.13 1.74
N LYS A 94 8.42 -1.49 0.78
CA LYS A 94 8.13 -1.31 -0.64
C LYS A 94 7.41 -2.56 -1.14
N MET A 95 6.15 -2.43 -1.56
CA MET A 95 5.39 -3.58 -2.04
C MET A 95 5.96 -4.09 -3.37
N LYS A 96 5.98 -5.41 -3.53
CA LYS A 96 6.37 -6.02 -4.81
C LYS A 96 5.29 -5.81 -5.88
N PRO A 97 5.66 -5.73 -7.16
CA PRO A 97 4.69 -5.60 -8.23
C PRO A 97 3.65 -6.72 -8.23
N GLY A 98 2.39 -6.37 -8.47
CA GLY A 98 1.27 -7.31 -8.48
C GLY A 98 0.71 -7.67 -7.10
N ILE A 99 1.36 -7.25 -6.02
CA ILE A 99 0.81 -7.41 -4.67
C ILE A 99 -0.29 -6.37 -4.46
N GLN A 100 -1.49 -6.85 -4.17
CA GLN A 100 -2.65 -6.01 -3.94
C GLN A 100 -2.78 -5.67 -2.45
N VAL A 101 -3.13 -4.41 -2.21
CA VAL A 101 -3.55 -3.91 -0.91
C VAL A 101 -4.84 -3.14 -1.10
N LYS A 102 -5.71 -3.15 -0.09
CA LYS A 102 -7.02 -2.52 -0.14
C LYS A 102 -7.03 -1.30 0.78
N PRO A 103 -7.79 -0.24 0.47
CA PRO A 103 -8.06 0.80 1.46
C PRO A 103 -8.79 0.18 2.66
N GLY A 104 -8.42 0.64 3.85
CA GLY A 104 -9.08 0.28 5.10
C GLY A 104 -10.34 1.11 5.35
N THR A 105 -10.83 1.08 6.59
CA THR A 105 -12.00 1.90 6.98
C THR A 105 -11.63 3.38 7.11
N GLN A 106 -10.39 3.67 7.48
CA GLN A 106 -9.89 5.04 7.61
C GLN A 106 -9.06 5.44 6.38
N PRO A 107 -9.04 6.73 5.97
CA PRO A 107 -8.29 7.19 4.80
C PRO A 107 -6.77 6.94 4.87
N ASN A 108 -6.22 6.85 6.08
CA ASN A 108 -4.82 6.57 6.36
C ASN A 108 -4.53 5.07 6.58
N GLU A 109 -5.51 4.20 6.39
CA GLU A 109 -5.39 2.75 6.59
C GLU A 109 -5.34 2.02 5.25
N VAL A 110 -4.37 1.12 5.12
CA VAL A 110 -4.19 0.22 3.99
C VAL A 110 -4.07 -1.20 4.52
N ILE A 111 -4.80 -2.12 3.93
CA ILE A 111 -4.90 -3.51 4.38
C ILE A 111 -4.24 -4.42 3.37
N PHE A 112 -3.32 -5.25 3.86
CA PHE A 112 -2.87 -6.45 3.18
C PHE A 112 -3.60 -7.66 3.75
N GLU A 113 -4.13 -8.52 2.89
CA GLU A 113 -4.86 -9.73 3.29
C GLU A 113 -3.87 -10.89 3.49
N GLY A 114 -3.87 -11.47 4.69
CA GLY A 114 -3.00 -12.55 5.12
C GLY A 114 -1.70 -12.09 5.78
N THR A 115 -0.79 -13.03 5.99
CA THR A 115 0.55 -12.75 6.56
C THR A 115 1.45 -12.10 5.52
N LEU A 116 2.01 -10.93 5.84
CA LEU A 116 2.94 -10.23 4.97
C LEU A 116 4.35 -10.81 5.20
N ARG A 117 4.96 -11.40 4.17
CA ARG A 117 6.29 -12.03 4.26
C ARG A 117 7.30 -11.20 3.50
N PHE A 118 8.41 -10.85 4.13
CA PHE A 118 9.47 -10.08 3.50
C PHE A 118 10.13 -10.88 2.38
N GLY A 119 10.54 -10.20 1.31
CA GLY A 119 11.08 -10.81 0.08
C GLY A 119 10.03 -11.50 -0.80
N LYS A 120 8.89 -11.94 -0.26
CA LYS A 120 7.77 -12.49 -1.04
C LYS A 120 6.76 -11.42 -1.45
N HIS A 121 6.32 -10.59 -0.50
CA HIS A 121 5.26 -9.60 -0.72
C HIS A 121 5.79 -8.16 -0.71
N ALA A 122 6.81 -7.88 0.08
CA ALA A 122 7.42 -6.56 0.17
C ALA A 122 8.92 -6.66 0.47
N ASP A 123 9.66 -5.66 0.05
CA ASP A 123 11.05 -5.45 0.43
C ASP A 123 11.10 -4.41 1.56
N VAL A 124 11.88 -4.69 2.60
CA VAL A 124 12.05 -3.77 3.73
C VAL A 124 13.05 -2.69 3.32
N VAL A 125 12.61 -1.43 3.26
CA VAL A 125 13.48 -0.29 2.92
C VAL A 125 14.00 0.43 4.17
N TYR A 126 13.32 0.26 5.30
CA TYR A 126 13.75 0.77 6.60
C TYR A 126 13.13 -0.07 7.71
N ALA A 127 13.89 -0.35 8.77
CA ALA A 127 13.42 -1.05 9.96
C ALA A 127 14.27 -0.62 11.16
N ASP A 128 13.74 0.30 11.97
CA ASP A 128 14.44 0.83 13.14
C ASP A 128 13.45 1.58 14.07
N PRO A 129 13.91 2.13 15.21
CA PRO A 129 13.14 3.09 16.00
C PRO A 129 12.57 4.20 15.13
N ASN A 130 11.33 4.61 15.40
CA ASN A 130 10.65 5.63 14.61
C ASN A 130 11.48 6.92 14.58
N PRO A 131 11.98 7.35 13.40
CA PRO A 131 12.86 8.51 13.30
C PRO A 131 12.11 9.83 13.49
N LYS A 132 10.78 9.81 13.33
CA LYS A 132 9.93 10.99 13.46
C LYS A 132 9.56 11.20 14.93
N LYS A 133 10.00 12.33 15.48
CA LYS A 133 9.74 12.73 16.87
C LYS A 133 8.45 13.53 16.98
#